data_AF-A0A959FRW9-F1
#
_entry.id   AF-A0A959FRW9-F1
#
_cell.length_a   1.000
_cell.length_b   1.000
_cell.length_c   1.000
_cell.angle_alpha   90.00
_cell.angle_beta   90.00
_cell.angle_gamma   90.00
#
_symmetry.space_group_name_H-M   'P 1'
#
loop_
_entity.id
_entity.type
_entity.pdbx_description
1 polymer ?
#
loop_
_entity_poly.entity_id
_entity_poly.type
_entity_poly.pdbx_seq_one_letter_code
_entity_poly.pdbx_strand_id
1 'polypeptide(L)'
;MEQPITPQDKELIVKYFGEALEQLSPTDFKRQLKTLRQKYHPDRFEQFEDETVREMATERFQSIERLAAKVEAFFQGTLQPQSSGAASRSSTAYQQAGAVFGARKMKIEIKTADKELKYDLFGTFYKWLQCGETFSIPNTGAKIIMDEEQRGNRIGYQEIIRIYLTFTEEDVVEDIVSWLHDRIQE
;
A
#
# COMPACT_ATOMS: atom_id res chain seq x y z
N MET A 1 8.19 23.98 -6.44
CA MET A 1 8.31 23.53 -5.03
C MET A 1 6.93 23.14 -4.57
N GLU A 2 6.65 21.85 -4.42
CA GLU A 2 5.37 21.38 -3.94
C GLU A 2 5.27 21.67 -2.43
N GLN A 3 4.23 22.38 -2.02
CA GLN A 3 4.05 22.77 -0.63
C GLN A 3 3.45 21.61 0.17
N PRO A 4 3.94 21.33 1.39
CA PRO A 4 3.41 20.26 2.22
C PRO A 4 1.94 20.48 2.56
N ILE A 5 1.22 19.39 2.81
CA ILE A 5 -0.18 19.42 3.24
C ILE A 5 -0.25 20.02 4.65
N THR A 6 -0.94 21.14 4.77
CA THR A 6 -1.16 21.86 6.04
C THR A 6 -2.39 21.34 6.78
N PRO A 7 -2.56 21.65 8.08
CA PRO A 7 -3.79 21.32 8.81
C PRO A 7 -5.05 21.89 8.16
N GLN A 8 -4.96 23.10 7.60
CA GLN A 8 -6.05 23.73 6.88
C GLN A 8 -6.41 22.98 5.59
N ASP A 9 -5.42 22.44 4.88
CA ASP A 9 -5.66 21.58 3.72
C ASP A 9 -6.43 20.32 4.13
N LYS A 10 -6.14 19.71 5.29
CA LYS A 10 -6.87 18.53 5.79
C LYS A 10 -8.34 18.82 6.06
N GLU A 11 -8.65 19.97 6.65
CA GLU A 11 -10.05 20.40 6.85
C GLU A 11 -10.78 20.59 5.51
N LEU A 12 -10.10 21.20 4.54
CA LEU A 12 -10.65 21.38 3.19
C LEU A 12 -10.82 20.04 2.47
N ILE A 13 -9.93 19.07 2.70
CA ILE A 13 -10.05 17.73 2.14
C ILE A 13 -11.31 17.05 2.65
N VAL A 14 -11.55 17.05 3.96
CA VAL A 14 -12.79 16.51 4.53
C VAL A 14 -14.02 17.25 3.99
N LYS A 15 -13.95 18.58 3.86
CA LYS A 15 -15.06 19.38 3.36
C LYS A 15 -15.44 19.07 1.91
N TYR A 16 -14.46 18.81 1.05
CA TYR A 16 -14.69 18.62 -0.39
C TYR A 16 -14.78 17.15 -0.81
N PHE A 17 -14.07 16.27 -0.12
CA PHE A 17 -13.94 14.85 -0.44
C PHE A 17 -14.62 13.93 0.60
N GLY A 18 -15.15 14.48 1.69
CA GLY A 18 -15.98 13.78 2.67
C GLY A 18 -15.23 12.91 3.67
N GLU A 19 -14.02 12.49 3.34
CA GLU A 19 -13.19 11.61 4.17
C GLU A 19 -11.86 12.29 4.54
N ALA A 20 -11.22 11.78 5.60
CA ALA A 20 -9.87 12.19 5.94
C ALA A 20 -8.88 11.74 4.86
N LEU A 21 -7.81 12.51 4.65
CA LEU A 21 -6.78 12.22 3.65
C LEU A 21 -6.24 10.79 3.76
N GLU A 22 -6.10 10.30 5.00
CA GLU A 22 -5.57 8.97 5.32
C GLU A 22 -6.55 7.82 5.02
N GLN A 23 -7.84 8.13 4.85
CA GLN A 23 -8.92 7.17 4.57
C GLN A 23 -9.40 7.24 3.12
N LEU A 24 -9.03 8.31 2.41
CA LEU A 24 -9.53 8.61 1.08
C LEU A 24 -8.95 7.64 0.03
N SER A 25 -9.84 6.94 -0.66
CA SER A 25 -9.45 6.07 -1.78
C SER A 25 -9.12 6.89 -3.04
N PRO A 26 -8.07 6.53 -3.81
CA PRO A 26 -7.71 7.22 -5.07
C PRO A 26 -8.84 7.23 -6.12
N THR A 27 -9.65 6.18 -6.18
CA THR A 27 -10.79 6.08 -7.10
C THR A 27 -11.92 7.02 -6.68
N ASP A 28 -12.23 7.10 -5.38
CA ASP A 28 -13.26 7.98 -4.85
C ASP A 28 -12.86 9.45 -4.94
N PHE A 29 -11.58 9.77 -4.66
CA PHE A 29 -11.00 11.09 -4.87
C PHE A 29 -11.17 11.56 -6.33
N LYS A 30 -10.77 10.75 -7.32
CA LYS A 30 -10.89 11.12 -8.75
C LYS A 30 -12.35 11.35 -9.15
N ARG A 31 -13.27 10.54 -8.64
CA ARG A 31 -14.71 10.70 -8.88
C ARG A 31 -15.21 12.02 -8.32
N GLN A 32 -14.90 12.32 -7.07
CA GLN A 32 -15.34 13.56 -6.42
C GLN A 32 -14.68 14.80 -7.01
N LEU A 33 -13.39 14.75 -7.36
CA LEU A 33 -12.69 15.84 -8.05
C LEU A 33 -13.37 16.19 -9.37
N LYS A 34 -13.77 15.19 -10.16
CA LYS A 34 -14.53 15.41 -11.41
C LYS A 34 -15.86 16.13 -11.14
N THR A 35 -16.59 15.73 -10.10
CA THR A 35 -17.84 16.39 -9.69
C THR A 35 -17.60 17.83 -9.24
N LEU A 36 -16.56 18.09 -8.46
CA LEU A 36 -16.20 19.43 -8.00
C LEU A 36 -15.79 20.34 -9.17
N ARG A 37 -14.99 19.84 -10.11
CA ARG A 37 -14.61 20.56 -11.33
C ARG A 37 -15.85 20.99 -12.11
N GLN A 38 -16.80 20.09 -12.32
CA GLN A 38 -18.05 20.43 -12.99
C GLN A 38 -18.87 21.45 -12.19
N LYS A 39 -18.92 21.33 -10.86
CA LYS A 39 -19.71 22.23 -10.00
C LYS A 39 -19.14 23.65 -9.95
N TYR A 40 -17.82 23.78 -9.93
CA TYR A 40 -17.13 25.05 -9.69
C TYR A 40 -16.41 25.60 -10.92
N HIS A 41 -16.60 25.02 -12.11
CA HIS A 41 -15.99 25.53 -13.35
C HIS A 41 -16.42 26.98 -13.61
N PRO A 42 -15.48 27.91 -13.90
CA PRO A 42 -15.80 29.33 -14.16
C PRO A 42 -16.89 29.55 -15.22
N ASP A 43 -16.89 28.75 -16.29
CA ASP A 43 -17.89 28.81 -17.38
C ASP A 43 -19.34 28.67 -16.89
N ARG A 44 -19.58 27.95 -15.79
CA ARG A 44 -20.94 27.85 -15.22
C ARG A 44 -21.43 29.15 -14.58
N PHE A 45 -20.52 30.08 -14.33
CA PHE A 45 -20.81 31.33 -13.67
C PHE A 45 -20.77 32.54 -14.63
N GLU A 46 -20.34 32.35 -15.88
CA GLU A 46 -20.37 33.39 -16.91
C GLU A 46 -21.79 33.89 -17.18
N GLN A 47 -22.80 33.03 -17.01
CA GLN A 47 -24.22 33.36 -17.16
C GLN A 47 -24.75 34.39 -16.14
N PHE A 48 -24.02 34.70 -15.07
CA PHE A 48 -24.46 35.65 -14.05
C PHE A 48 -24.02 37.09 -14.34
N GLU A 49 -23.22 37.32 -15.40
CA GLU A 49 -22.70 38.64 -15.84
C GLU A 49 -22.08 39.52 -14.72
N ASP A 50 -21.75 38.91 -13.60
CA ASP A 50 -21.19 39.55 -12.41
C ASP A 50 -19.70 39.21 -12.31
N GLU A 51 -18.88 40.23 -12.45
CA GLU A 51 -17.42 40.12 -12.40
C GLU A 51 -16.92 39.56 -11.06
N THR A 52 -17.56 39.93 -9.95
CA THR A 52 -17.21 39.45 -8.60
C THR A 52 -17.52 37.97 -8.46
N VAL A 53 -18.67 37.53 -8.99
CA VAL A 53 -19.05 36.10 -8.97
C VAL A 53 -18.08 35.27 -9.80
N ARG A 54 -17.64 35.79 -10.95
CA ARG A 54 -16.66 35.12 -11.83
C ARG A 54 -15.29 35.01 -11.17
N GLU A 55 -14.82 36.08 -10.54
CA GLU A 55 -13.55 36.07 -9.79
C GLU A 55 -13.59 35.07 -8.63
N MET A 56 -14.65 35.09 -7.81
CA MET A 56 -14.81 34.13 -6.71
C MET A 56 -14.89 32.68 -7.19
N ALA A 57 -15.58 32.40 -8.29
CA ALA A 57 -15.65 31.07 -8.87
C ALA A 57 -14.27 30.59 -9.34
N THR A 58 -13.51 31.48 -10.00
CA THR A 58 -12.15 31.21 -10.48
C THR A 58 -11.19 30.96 -9.33
N GLU A 59 -11.18 31.80 -8.30
CA GLU A 59 -10.37 31.60 -7.10
C GLU A 59 -10.68 30.28 -6.41
N ARG A 60 -11.97 29.96 -6.29
CA ARG A 60 -12.42 28.73 -5.65
C ARG A 60 -12.04 27.49 -6.47
N PHE A 61 -12.17 27.54 -7.78
CA PHE A 61 -11.72 26.49 -8.68
C PHE A 61 -10.21 26.28 -8.57
N GLN A 62 -9.42 27.36 -8.63
CA GLN A 62 -7.97 27.28 -8.44
C GLN A 62 -7.58 26.73 -7.07
N SER A 63 -8.32 27.06 -6.02
CA SER A 63 -8.09 26.51 -4.68
C SER A 63 -8.30 24.99 -4.63
N ILE A 64 -9.34 24.49 -5.29
CA ILE A 64 -9.65 23.06 -5.38
C ILE A 64 -8.57 22.35 -6.21
N GLU A 65 -8.12 22.93 -7.32
CA GLU A 65 -7.06 22.34 -8.14
C GLU A 65 -5.71 22.28 -7.39
N ARG A 66 -5.35 23.34 -6.65
CA ARG A 66 -4.15 23.34 -5.80
C ARG A 66 -4.24 22.27 -4.71
N LEU A 67 -5.41 22.12 -4.08
CA LEU A 67 -5.64 21.08 -3.08
C LEU A 67 -5.57 19.69 -3.69
N ALA A 68 -6.17 19.49 -4.87
CA ALA A 68 -6.14 18.24 -5.60
C ALA A 68 -4.72 17.82 -5.97
N ALA A 69 -3.88 18.75 -6.46
CA ALA A 69 -2.49 18.48 -6.76
C ALA A 69 -1.70 18.01 -5.52
N LYS A 70 -1.97 18.59 -4.33
CA LYS A 70 -1.38 18.14 -3.08
C LYS A 70 -1.82 16.72 -2.70
N VAL A 71 -3.10 16.40 -2.87
CA VAL A 71 -3.64 15.05 -2.61
C VAL A 71 -3.10 14.02 -3.59
N GLU A 72 -2.97 14.37 -4.87
CA GLU A 72 -2.34 13.51 -5.88
C GLU A 72 -0.86 13.26 -5.58
N ALA A 73 -0.12 14.29 -5.18
CA ALA A 73 1.27 14.17 -4.75
C ALA A 73 1.40 13.36 -3.45
N PHE A 74 0.40 13.39 -2.55
CA PHE A 74 0.33 12.48 -1.40
C PHE A 74 0.14 11.03 -1.85
N PHE A 75 -0.77 10.75 -2.79
CA PHE A 75 -0.93 9.39 -3.34
C PHE A 75 0.28 8.89 -4.12
N GLN A 76 1.06 9.78 -4.73
CA GLN A 76 2.31 9.46 -5.44
C GLN A 76 3.53 9.33 -4.50
N GLY A 77 3.35 9.62 -3.19
CA GLY A 77 4.42 9.57 -2.20
C GLY A 77 5.40 10.76 -2.23
N THR A 78 5.09 11.82 -2.98
CA THR A 78 5.95 13.00 -3.18
C THR A 78 5.82 14.06 -2.07
N LEU A 79 4.67 14.11 -1.38
CA LEU A 79 4.43 15.02 -0.25
C LEU A 79 4.23 14.23 1.05
N GLN A 80 5.31 14.01 1.80
CA GLN A 80 5.21 13.48 3.16
C GLN A 80 4.85 14.59 4.15
N PRO A 81 3.99 14.33 5.17
CA PRO A 81 3.79 15.26 6.26
C PRO A 81 5.08 15.42 7.06
N GLN A 82 5.39 16.65 7.47
CA GLN A 82 6.47 16.92 8.44
C GLN A 82 6.08 16.34 9.81
N SER A 83 6.31 15.05 10.01
CA SER A 83 6.32 14.46 11.33
C SER A 83 7.72 14.64 11.92
N SER A 84 7.82 15.58 12.84
CA SER A 84 8.89 15.65 13.84
C SER A 84 9.15 14.28 14.45
N GLY A 85 10.38 13.77 14.27
CA GLY A 85 11.06 12.89 15.22
C GLY A 85 10.34 11.61 15.64
N ALA A 86 10.05 10.71 14.71
CA ALA A 86 10.06 9.27 14.98
C ALA A 86 10.16 8.55 13.64
N ALA A 87 11.14 7.66 13.50
CA ALA A 87 11.43 6.92 12.29
C ALA A 87 10.25 6.01 11.87
N SER A 88 9.30 6.55 11.11
CA SER A 88 8.35 5.74 10.35
C SER A 88 8.99 5.34 9.04
N ARG A 89 9.63 4.16 9.04
CA ARG A 89 10.19 3.51 7.85
C ARG A 89 9.06 2.82 7.07
N SER A 90 8.26 3.58 6.32
CA SER A 90 7.46 3.09 5.20
C SER A 90 6.79 4.31 4.57
N SER A 91 7.11 4.73 3.36
CA SER A 91 7.03 3.94 2.12
C SER A 91 8.12 4.34 1.12
N THR A 92 8.48 3.38 0.25
CA THR A 92 9.16 3.53 -1.06
C THR A 92 10.63 3.97 -1.12
N ALA A 93 11.42 3.65 -0.10
CA ALA A 93 12.90 3.71 -0.21
C ALA A 93 13.47 2.81 -1.34
N TYR A 94 12.77 1.75 -1.73
CA TYR A 94 13.18 0.83 -2.80
C TYR A 94 12.85 1.33 -4.21
N GLN A 95 12.01 2.37 -4.36
CA GLN A 95 11.63 2.93 -5.66
C GLN A 95 12.53 4.08 -6.10
N GLN A 96 13.50 4.48 -5.26
CA GLN A 96 14.44 5.54 -5.60
C GLN A 96 15.48 5.00 -6.62
N ALA A 97 15.83 5.79 -7.62
CA ALA A 97 16.78 5.39 -8.68
C ALA A 97 18.20 5.05 -8.17
N GLY A 98 18.51 5.37 -6.90
CA GLY A 98 19.75 5.00 -6.22
C GLY A 98 19.58 3.94 -5.13
N ALA A 99 18.43 3.25 -5.08
CA ALA A 99 18.18 2.19 -4.10
C ALA A 99 19.16 1.04 -4.34
N VAL A 100 20.05 0.81 -3.38
CA VAL A 100 20.96 -0.34 -3.37
C VAL A 100 20.35 -1.43 -2.51
N PHE A 101 19.87 -2.49 -3.14
CA PHE A 101 19.40 -3.67 -2.42
C PHE A 101 20.59 -4.41 -1.82
N GLY A 102 20.63 -4.54 -0.49
CA GLY A 102 21.70 -5.25 0.21
C GLY A 102 21.72 -6.77 -0.06
N ALA A 103 20.66 -7.31 -0.65
CA ALA A 103 20.54 -8.70 -1.05
C ALA A 103 19.58 -8.83 -2.24
N ARG A 104 19.87 -9.75 -3.16
CA ARG A 104 19.02 -10.07 -4.33
C ARG A 104 17.83 -10.96 -4.02
N LYS A 105 17.75 -11.46 -2.78
CA LYS A 105 16.82 -12.50 -2.36
C LYS A 105 16.27 -12.11 -1.00
N MET A 106 14.96 -11.96 -0.92
CA MET A 106 14.25 -11.77 0.33
C MET A 106 13.68 -13.12 0.81
N LYS A 107 13.64 -13.29 2.14
CA LYS A 107 13.19 -14.51 2.79
C LYS A 107 12.28 -14.12 3.97
N ILE A 108 11.04 -14.55 3.94
CA ILE A 108 10.13 -14.45 5.09
C ILE A 108 10.12 -15.81 5.77
N GLU A 109 10.53 -15.83 7.03
CA GLU A 109 10.57 -17.04 7.86
C GLU A 109 9.37 -17.09 8.79
N ILE A 110 8.60 -18.17 8.71
CA ILE A 110 7.51 -18.46 9.63
C ILE A 110 7.93 -19.66 10.48
N LYS A 111 8.00 -19.44 11.79
CA LYS A 111 8.26 -20.46 12.82
C LYS A 111 6.99 -20.67 13.63
N THR A 112 6.42 -21.87 13.57
CA THR A 112 5.23 -22.20 14.34
C THR A 112 5.28 -23.64 14.85
N ALA A 113 4.66 -23.87 16.02
CA ALA A 113 4.34 -25.21 16.51
C ALA A 113 2.88 -25.60 16.17
N ASP A 114 2.12 -24.66 15.61
CA ASP A 114 0.75 -24.84 15.16
C ASP A 114 0.74 -25.41 13.74
N LYS A 115 0.28 -26.65 13.60
CA LYS A 115 0.18 -27.33 12.31
C LYS A 115 -0.96 -26.77 11.46
N GLU A 116 -2.01 -26.25 12.08
CA GLU A 116 -3.17 -25.68 11.36
C GLU A 116 -2.79 -24.36 10.71
N LEU A 117 -2.01 -23.52 11.40
CA LEU A 117 -1.47 -22.28 10.81
C LEU A 117 -0.66 -22.52 9.52
N LYS A 118 0.04 -23.66 9.40
CA LYS A 118 0.69 -24.07 8.14
C LYS A 118 -0.36 -24.33 7.04
N TYR A 119 -1.48 -24.97 7.38
CA TYR A 119 -2.51 -25.31 6.41
C TYR A 119 -3.32 -24.09 5.98
N ASP A 120 -3.56 -23.14 6.88
CA ASP A 120 -4.27 -21.90 6.56
C ASP A 120 -3.41 -21.05 5.62
N LEU A 121 -2.17 -20.77 6.01
CA LEU A 121 -1.30 -19.85 5.26
C LEU A 121 -0.91 -20.32 3.86
N PHE A 122 -0.83 -21.64 3.66
CA PHE A 122 -0.35 -22.19 2.40
C PHE A 122 -1.47 -22.92 1.65
N GLY A 123 -2.47 -23.48 2.34
CA GLY A 123 -3.58 -24.24 1.75
C GLY A 123 -3.36 -25.75 1.82
N THR A 124 -4.43 -26.52 1.59
CA THR A 124 -4.42 -27.99 1.70
C THR A 124 -3.53 -28.69 0.67
N PHE A 125 -3.21 -28.07 -0.46
CA PHE A 125 -2.28 -28.60 -1.46
C PHE A 125 -0.87 -28.84 -0.89
N TYR A 126 -0.50 -28.03 0.11
CA TYR A 126 0.82 -28.01 0.75
C TYR A 126 0.92 -28.99 1.93
N LYS A 127 -0.14 -29.77 2.15
CA LYS A 127 -0.20 -30.89 3.10
C LYS A 127 0.89 -31.94 2.85
N TRP A 128 1.32 -32.07 1.60
CA TRP A 128 2.31 -33.05 1.15
C TRP A 128 3.72 -32.52 1.01
N LEU A 129 3.95 -31.22 1.24
CA LEU A 129 5.31 -30.70 1.18
C LEU A 129 6.17 -31.44 2.19
N GLN A 130 7.31 -31.97 1.73
CA GLN A 130 8.33 -32.63 2.55
C GLN A 130 9.50 -31.68 2.85
N CYS A 131 10.25 -31.96 3.91
CA CYS A 131 11.45 -31.19 4.24
C CYS A 131 12.41 -31.13 3.05
N GLY A 132 12.89 -29.92 2.73
CA GLY A 132 13.77 -29.66 1.59
C GLY A 132 13.03 -29.43 0.26
N GLU A 133 11.71 -29.62 0.22
CA GLU A 133 10.94 -29.33 -0.99
C GLU A 133 10.82 -27.83 -1.22
N THR A 134 10.93 -27.47 -2.49
CA THR A 134 10.75 -26.12 -3.00
C THR A 134 9.54 -26.12 -3.93
N PHE A 135 8.62 -25.21 -3.69
CA PHE A 135 7.42 -25.05 -4.46
C PHE A 135 7.35 -23.65 -5.07
N SER A 136 7.05 -23.54 -6.36
CA SER A 136 6.84 -22.26 -7.03
C SER A 136 5.39 -21.82 -6.88
N ILE A 137 5.16 -20.60 -6.38
CA ILE A 137 3.81 -20.06 -6.23
C ILE A 137 3.26 -19.73 -7.63
N PRO A 138 2.08 -20.26 -8.02
CA PRO A 138 1.49 -19.99 -9.33
C PRO A 138 1.29 -18.50 -9.58
N ASN A 139 1.51 -18.08 -10.83
CA ASN A 139 1.38 -16.69 -11.27
C ASN A 139 2.28 -15.69 -10.52
N THR A 140 3.35 -16.18 -9.88
CA THR A 140 4.40 -15.35 -9.27
C THR A 140 5.78 -15.96 -9.59
N GLY A 141 6.86 -15.20 -9.40
CA GLY A 141 8.22 -15.77 -9.39
C GLY A 141 8.67 -16.28 -8.02
N ALA A 142 7.82 -16.16 -7.00
CA ALA A 142 8.13 -16.55 -5.63
C ALA A 142 8.11 -18.07 -5.40
N LYS A 143 8.86 -18.49 -4.38
CA LYS A 143 8.97 -19.89 -3.98
C LYS A 143 8.78 -20.07 -2.48
N ILE A 144 8.11 -21.15 -2.11
CA ILE A 144 8.02 -21.64 -0.73
C ILE A 144 9.05 -22.76 -0.58
N ILE A 145 9.87 -22.66 0.46
CA ILE A 145 10.85 -23.70 0.81
C ILE A 145 10.50 -24.19 2.20
N MET A 146 10.30 -25.50 2.35
CA MET A 146 10.06 -26.09 3.67
C MET A 146 11.37 -26.60 4.27
N ASP A 147 11.62 -26.23 5.52
CA ASP A 147 12.84 -26.56 6.25
C ASP A 147 12.48 -27.12 7.61
N GLU A 148 12.55 -28.44 7.76
CA GLU A 148 12.39 -29.10 9.05
C GLU A 148 13.78 -29.29 9.68
N GLU A 149 14.26 -28.28 10.41
CA GLU A 149 15.44 -28.47 11.24
C GLU A 149 15.02 -29.15 12.57
N GLN A 150 15.09 -30.48 12.61
CA GLN A 150 15.00 -31.22 13.87
C GLN A 150 16.23 -30.93 14.73
N ARG A 151 16.04 -30.25 15.87
CA ARG A 151 16.97 -30.36 17.00
C ARG A 151 16.24 -30.32 18.34
N GLY A 152 16.23 -31.46 19.04
CA GLY A 152 15.89 -31.51 20.46
C GLY A 152 15.74 -32.92 21.05
N ASN A 153 16.85 -33.52 21.51
CA ASN A 153 16.90 -34.71 22.37
C ASN A 153 16.36 -34.43 23.79
N ARG A 154 15.07 -34.09 23.94
CA ARG A 154 14.41 -34.04 25.26
C ARG A 154 13.02 -34.63 25.17
N ILE A 155 12.66 -35.39 26.22
CA ILE A 155 11.38 -36.07 26.39
C ILE A 155 10.27 -35.03 26.22
N GLY A 156 9.50 -35.15 25.13
CA GLY A 156 8.51 -34.18 24.67
C GLY A 156 8.87 -33.64 23.27
N TYR A 157 8.45 -34.35 22.23
CA TYR A 157 8.58 -33.87 20.85
C TYR A 157 7.69 -32.64 20.66
N GLN A 158 8.30 -31.46 20.53
CA GLN A 158 7.61 -30.27 20.04
C GLN A 158 8.06 -30.07 18.59
N GLU A 159 7.20 -30.45 17.65
CA GLU A 159 7.45 -30.22 16.22
C GLU A 159 7.37 -28.71 15.95
N ILE A 160 8.48 -28.13 15.47
CA ILE A 160 8.54 -26.74 15.02
C ILE A 160 8.64 -26.79 13.49
N ILE A 161 7.64 -26.25 12.83
CA ILE A 161 7.59 -26.12 11.38
C ILE A 161 8.30 -24.81 11.01
N ARG A 162 9.28 -24.88 10.09
CA ARG A 162 9.85 -23.68 9.45
C ARG A 162 9.57 -23.66 7.96
N ILE A 163 9.05 -22.53 7.51
CA ILE A 163 8.72 -22.30 6.10
C ILE A 163 9.33 -20.98 5.68
N TYR A 164 9.83 -20.94 4.45
CA TYR A 164 10.44 -19.77 3.86
C TYR A 164 9.73 -19.37 2.57
N LEU A 165 9.06 -18.22 2.59
CA LEU A 165 8.61 -17.55 1.37
C LEU A 165 9.77 -16.72 0.83
N THR A 166 10.12 -16.97 -0.43
CA THR A 166 11.33 -16.46 -1.05
C THR A 166 11.01 -15.81 -2.38
N PHE A 167 11.51 -14.60 -2.60
CA PHE A 167 11.35 -13.85 -3.84
C PHE A 167 12.57 -12.94 -4.08
N THR A 168 12.71 -12.47 -5.31
CA THR A 168 13.79 -11.64 -5.83
C THR A 168 13.29 -10.24 -6.16
N GLU A 169 14.20 -9.34 -6.53
CA GLU A 169 13.87 -7.98 -6.96
C GLU A 169 13.12 -7.91 -8.31
N GLU A 170 13.18 -8.99 -9.09
CA GLU A 170 12.48 -9.12 -10.38
C GLU A 170 11.01 -9.54 -10.21
N ASP A 171 10.64 -10.00 -9.01
CA ASP A 171 9.30 -10.50 -8.73
C ASP A 171 8.34 -9.36 -8.37
N VAL A 172 7.12 -9.44 -8.91
CA VAL A 172 6.05 -8.48 -8.61
C VAL A 172 5.53 -8.74 -7.20
N VAL A 173 5.81 -7.82 -6.27
CA VAL A 173 5.46 -7.96 -4.85
C VAL A 173 3.95 -8.00 -4.65
N GLU A 174 3.21 -7.24 -5.46
CA GLU A 174 1.75 -7.17 -5.41
C GLU A 174 1.09 -8.53 -5.64
N ASP A 175 1.61 -9.33 -6.59
CA ASP A 175 1.08 -10.65 -6.88
C ASP A 175 1.35 -11.63 -5.72
N ILE A 176 2.51 -11.51 -5.08
CA ILE A 176 2.89 -12.31 -3.90
C ILE A 176 2.01 -11.95 -2.70
N VAL A 177 1.78 -10.64 -2.47
CA VAL A 177 0.94 -10.14 -1.38
C VAL A 177 -0.52 -10.53 -1.60
N SER A 178 -1.04 -10.39 -2.82
CA SER A 178 -2.40 -10.85 -3.16
C SER A 178 -2.55 -12.33 -2.88
N TRP A 179 -1.60 -13.15 -3.33
CA TRP A 179 -1.62 -14.60 -3.08
C TRP A 179 -1.61 -14.92 -1.58
N LEU A 180 -0.78 -14.25 -0.78
CA LEU A 180 -0.68 -14.49 0.66
C LEU A 180 -1.97 -14.05 1.38
N HIS A 181 -2.53 -12.92 0.98
CA HIS A 181 -3.75 -12.38 1.55
C HIS A 181 -4.94 -13.31 1.32
N ASP A 182 -5.10 -13.81 0.09
CA ASP A 182 -6.17 -14.73 -0.27
C ASP A 182 -6.10 -16.02 0.56
N ARG A 183 -4.90 -16.50 0.89
CA ARG A 183 -4.72 -17.69 1.74
C ARG A 183 -4.98 -17.47 3.23
N ILE A 184 -4.81 -16.24 3.73
CA ILE A 184 -5.10 -15.91 5.13
C ILE A 184 -6.60 -15.74 5.37
N GLN A 185 -7.37 -15.36 4.34
CA GLN A 185 -8.81 -15.09 4.46
C GLN A 185 -9.74 -16.28 4.18
N GLU A 186 -9.23 -17.35 3.55
CA GLU A 186 -9.95 -18.64 3.41
C GLU A 186 -9.95 -19.43 4.73
#